data_AF-A0AAV2ZBJ1-F1
#
_entry.id   AF-A0AAV2ZBJ1-F1
#
_cell.length_a   1.000
_cell.length_b   1.000
_cell.length_c   1.000
_cell.angle_alpha   90.00
_cell.angle_beta   90.00
_cell.angle_gamma   90.00
#
_symmetry.space_group_name_H-M   'P 1'
#
loop_
_entity.id
_entity.type
_entity.pdbx_description
1 polymer ?
#
loop_
_entity_poly.entity_id
_entity_poly.type
_entity_poly.pdbx_seq_one_letter_code
_entity_poly.pdbx_strand_id
1 'polypeptide(L)'
;MHPFFNPGTQPSAAIGVLDAQWKQLHSAEVEALYPGVAAKLVITEVGWPTAGSAVGNNGSPEGAKVVYDGFKDWADKNKLGDDRTFYFQMFDQPHRENLVEQSFGISTSTRNPKFAL
;
A
#
# COMPACT_ATOMS: atom_id res chain seq x y z
N MET A 1 -5.53 -2.42 0.44
CA MET A 1 -4.60 -3.54 0.68
C MET A 1 -3.33 -3.02 1.32
N HIS A 2 -3.05 -3.39 2.57
CA HIS A 2 -1.86 -2.94 3.30
C HIS A 2 -0.95 -4.13 3.63
N PRO A 3 0.08 -4.41 2.81
CA PRO A 3 1.04 -5.48 3.08
C PRO A 3 1.71 -5.38 4.46
N PHE A 4 1.77 -4.18 5.04
CA PHE A 4 2.29 -3.95 6.39
C PHE A 4 1.60 -4.79 7.47
N PHE A 5 0.34 -5.17 7.28
CA PHE A 5 -0.39 -6.00 8.25
C PHE A 5 -0.32 -7.50 7.95
N ASN A 6 0.42 -7.92 6.91
CA ASN A 6 0.74 -9.31 6.68
C ASN A 6 1.99 -9.68 7.50
N PRO A 7 1.90 -10.61 8.48
CA PRO A 7 2.99 -10.90 9.39
C PRO A 7 4.31 -11.25 8.69
N GLY A 8 5.41 -10.65 9.13
CA GLY A 8 6.76 -10.94 8.61
C GLY A 8 7.08 -10.34 7.23
N THR A 9 6.25 -9.43 6.72
CA THR A 9 6.49 -8.75 5.44
C THR A 9 7.59 -7.72 5.61
N GLN A 10 8.65 -7.83 4.80
CA GLN A 10 9.66 -6.79 4.65
C GLN A 10 9.22 -5.77 3.59
N PRO A 11 9.66 -4.50 3.66
CA PRO A 11 9.32 -3.49 2.65
C PRO A 11 9.60 -3.94 1.21
N SER A 12 10.74 -4.60 0.97
CA SER A 12 11.13 -5.12 -0.34
C SER A 12 10.22 -6.25 -0.87
N ALA A 13 9.46 -6.91 0.00
CA ALA A 13 8.52 -7.97 -0.34
C ALA A 13 7.06 -7.48 -0.39
N ALA A 14 6.76 -6.26 0.08
CA ALA A 14 5.41 -5.75 0.24
C ALA A 14 4.61 -5.73 -1.08
N ILE A 15 5.26 -5.34 -2.18
CA ILE A 15 4.61 -5.30 -3.49
C ILE A 15 4.33 -6.71 -4.02
N GLY A 16 5.15 -7.70 -3.66
CA GLY A 16 4.85 -9.11 -3.97
C GLY A 16 3.58 -9.60 -3.27
N VAL A 17 3.35 -9.17 -2.03
CA VAL A 17 2.10 -9.46 -1.29
C VAL A 17 0.90 -8.81 -1.98
N LEU A 18 1.01 -7.53 -2.35
CA LEU A 18 -0.04 -6.81 -3.10
C LEU A 18 -0.36 -7.53 -4.41
N ASP A 19 0.66 -7.88 -5.19
CA ASP A 19 0.52 -8.55 -6.48
C ASP A 19 -0.17 -9.91 -6.36
N ALA A 20 0.20 -10.71 -5.35
CA ALA A 20 -0.43 -11.98 -5.08
C ALA A 20 -1.94 -11.82 -4.77
N GLN A 21 -2.28 -10.83 -3.94
CA GLN A 21 -3.68 -10.54 -3.61
C GLN A 21 -4.46 -10.00 -4.82
N TRP A 22 -3.84 -9.15 -5.65
CA TRP A 22 -4.44 -8.65 -6.89
C TRP A 22 -4.74 -9.78 -7.87
N LYS A 23 -3.80 -10.71 -8.05
CA LYS A 23 -3.98 -11.91 -8.89
C LYS A 23 -5.07 -12.83 -8.37
N GLN A 24 -5.18 -12.99 -7.05
CA GLN A 24 -6.27 -13.74 -6.46
C GLN A 24 -7.63 -13.12 -6.80
N LEU A 25 -7.75 -11.79 -6.79
CA LEU A 25 -8.99 -11.12 -7.20
C LEU A 25 -9.32 -11.25 -8.70
N HIS A 26 -8.33 -11.62 -9.53
CA HIS A 26 -8.50 -11.92 -10.95
C HIS A 26 -8.65 -13.42 -11.25
N SER A 27 -8.72 -14.26 -10.21
CA SER A 27 -8.73 -15.70 -10.39
C SER A 27 -10.06 -16.19 -11.00
N ALA A 28 -10.03 -17.37 -11.62
CA ALA A 28 -11.22 -17.99 -12.20
C ALA A 28 -12.28 -18.29 -11.13
N GLU A 29 -11.87 -18.56 -9.89
CA GLU A 29 -12.77 -18.78 -8.76
C GLU A 29 -13.54 -17.49 -8.40
N VAL A 30 -12.86 -16.34 -8.39
CA VAL A 30 -13.51 -15.05 -8.14
C VAL A 30 -14.42 -14.67 -9.30
N GLU A 31 -14.00 -14.89 -10.55
CA GLU A 31 -14.84 -14.64 -11.72
C GLU A 31 -16.10 -15.52 -11.74
N ALA A 32 -16.00 -16.79 -11.32
CA ALA A 32 -17.15 -17.69 -11.23
C ALA A 32 -18.19 -17.23 -10.19
N LEU A 33 -17.73 -16.63 -9.09
CA LEU A 33 -18.61 -16.09 -8.04
C LEU A 33 -19.14 -14.70 -8.37
N TYR A 34 -18.34 -13.87 -9.03
CA TYR A 34 -18.64 -12.47 -9.31
C TYR A 34 -18.25 -12.12 -10.76
N PRO A 35 -19.05 -12.55 -11.76
CA PRO A 35 -18.72 -12.35 -13.17
C PRO A 35 -18.44 -10.87 -13.52
N GLY A 36 -17.30 -10.61 -14.15
CA GLY A 36 -16.86 -9.29 -14.59
C GLY A 36 -16.35 -8.38 -13.47
N VAL A 37 -16.17 -8.85 -12.23
CA VAL A 37 -15.69 -8.02 -11.12
C VAL A 37 -14.27 -7.51 -11.38
N ALA A 38 -13.42 -8.33 -12.00
CA ALA A 38 -12.01 -8.01 -12.26
C ALA A 38 -11.84 -6.69 -13.04
N ALA A 39 -12.72 -6.46 -14.03
CA ALA A 39 -12.73 -5.24 -14.84
C ALA A 39 -13.07 -3.97 -14.03
N LYS A 40 -13.70 -4.12 -12.86
CA LYS A 40 -14.17 -3.02 -12.00
C LYS A 40 -13.29 -2.77 -10.77
N LEU A 41 -12.27 -3.60 -10.55
CA LEU A 41 -11.43 -3.49 -9.35
C LEU A 41 -10.66 -2.16 -9.31
N VAL A 42 -10.56 -1.57 -8.13
CA VAL A 42 -9.78 -0.35 -7.91
C VAL A 42 -8.91 -0.58 -6.69
N ILE A 43 -7.66 -0.17 -6.75
CA ILE A 43 -6.79 -0.11 -5.57
C ILE A 43 -7.10 1.19 -4.83
N THR A 44 -7.98 1.11 -3.85
CA THR A 44 -8.42 2.29 -3.09
C THR A 44 -7.40 2.75 -2.04
N GLU A 45 -6.60 1.85 -1.49
CA GLU A 45 -5.60 2.16 -0.47
C GLU A 45 -4.44 1.14 -0.53
N VAL A 46 -3.20 1.62 -0.67
CA VAL A 46 -1.97 0.87 -0.39
C VAL A 46 -1.01 1.80 0.31
N GLY A 47 -0.34 1.34 1.36
CA GLY A 47 0.59 2.20 2.10
C GLY A 47 1.51 1.41 3.02
N TRP A 48 2.58 2.07 3.44
CA TRP A 48 3.52 1.57 4.43
C TRP A 48 3.90 2.70 5.41
N PRO A 49 3.82 2.50 6.73
CA PRO A 49 4.07 3.54 7.70
C PRO A 49 5.56 3.87 7.80
N THR A 50 5.90 5.12 8.11
CA THR A 50 7.29 5.52 8.35
C THR A 50 7.76 5.30 9.79
N ALA A 51 6.89 4.84 10.69
CA ALA A 51 7.21 4.59 12.09
C ALA A 51 6.28 3.53 12.72
N GLY A 52 6.62 3.10 13.93
CA GLY A 52 5.86 2.10 14.68
C GLY A 52 6.08 0.68 14.18
N SER A 53 5.40 -0.27 14.82
CA SER A 53 5.49 -1.69 14.47
C SER A 53 4.15 -2.37 14.70
N ALA A 54 3.85 -3.37 13.87
CA ALA A 54 2.69 -4.25 14.01
C ALA A 54 3.03 -5.61 13.40
N VAL A 55 2.50 -6.70 13.96
CA VAL A 55 2.62 -8.07 13.41
C VAL A 55 4.06 -8.50 13.05
N GLY A 56 5.07 -7.98 13.74
CA GLY A 56 6.49 -8.25 13.47
C GLY A 56 7.12 -7.41 12.35
N ASN A 57 6.35 -6.50 11.75
CA ASN A 57 6.82 -5.55 10.73
C ASN A 57 7.11 -4.19 11.38
N ASN A 58 8.12 -3.48 10.86
CA ASN A 58 8.54 -2.18 11.37
C ASN A 58 8.40 -1.10 10.29
N GLY A 59 7.84 0.04 10.66
CA GLY A 59 7.79 1.23 9.82
C GLY A 59 9.11 2.00 9.85
N SER A 60 9.53 2.52 8.69
CA SER A 60 10.66 3.43 8.55
C SER A 60 10.49 4.30 7.29
N PRO A 61 11.08 5.50 7.21
CA PRO A 61 11.05 6.32 6.00
C PRO A 61 11.63 5.59 4.78
N GLU A 62 12.72 4.83 4.95
CA GLU A 62 13.36 4.07 3.87
C GLU A 62 12.45 2.94 3.38
N GLY A 63 11.82 2.21 4.30
CA GLY A 63 10.88 1.16 3.97
C GLY A 63 9.64 1.70 3.25
N ALA A 64 9.10 2.82 3.74
CA ALA A 64 7.96 3.48 3.12
C ALA A 64 8.27 3.94 1.69
N LYS A 65 9.47 4.50 1.46
CA LYS A 65 9.92 4.86 0.11
C LYS A 65 9.99 3.64 -0.81
N VAL A 66 10.59 2.54 -0.35
CA VAL A 66 10.67 1.28 -1.15
C VAL A 66 9.28 0.81 -1.58
N VAL A 67 8.29 0.86 -0.68
CA VAL A 67 6.92 0.44 -1.02
C VAL A 67 6.23 1.46 -1.92
N TYR A 68 6.43 2.76 -1.71
CA TYR A 68 5.89 3.82 -2.56
C TYR A 68 6.38 3.70 -4.00
N ASP A 69 7.71 3.64 -4.21
CA ASP A 69 8.31 3.50 -5.52
C ASP A 69 7.88 2.17 -6.19
N GLY A 70 7.91 1.08 -5.42
CA GLY A 70 7.50 -0.23 -5.91
C GLY A 70 6.01 -0.30 -6.29
N PHE A 71 5.14 0.43 -5.60
CA PHE A 71 3.71 0.50 -5.95
C PHE A 71 3.49 1.24 -7.27
N LYS A 72 4.19 2.37 -7.48
CA LYS A 72 4.15 3.12 -8.76
C LYS A 72 4.60 2.23 -9.92
N ASP A 73 5.77 1.60 -9.78
CA ASP A 73 6.29 0.67 -10.78
C ASP A 73 5.34 -0.51 -11.06
N TRP A 74 4.72 -1.06 -10.02
CA TRP A 74 3.79 -2.17 -10.15
C TRP A 74 2.49 -1.74 -10.85
N ALA A 75 1.95 -0.57 -10.52
CA ALA A 75 0.77 -0.01 -11.18
C ALA A 75 1.02 0.20 -12.68
N ASP A 76 2.16 0.80 -13.03
CA ASP A 76 2.58 1.03 -14.42
C ASP A 76 2.71 -0.28 -15.19
N LYS A 77 3.40 -1.28 -14.61
CA LYS A 77 3.57 -2.61 -15.23
C LYS A 77 2.24 -3.33 -15.45
N ASN A 78 1.28 -3.15 -14.55
CA ASN A 78 -0.07 -3.72 -14.66
C ASN A 78 -1.03 -2.83 -15.48
N LYS A 79 -0.55 -1.71 -16.04
CA LYS A 79 -1.34 -0.76 -16.84
C LYS A 79 -2.58 -0.26 -16.10
N LEU A 80 -2.45 -0.04 -14.79
CA LEU A 80 -3.49 0.59 -13.99
C LEU A 80 -3.34 2.10 -14.13
N GLY A 81 -4.39 2.77 -14.61
CA GLY A 81 -4.42 4.23 -14.68
C GLY A 81 -4.53 4.89 -13.29
N ASP A 82 -4.22 6.18 -13.23
CA ASP A 82 -4.30 7.01 -12.01
C ASP A 82 -5.71 7.05 -11.39
N ASP A 83 -6.74 6.74 -12.18
CA ASP A 83 -8.13 6.63 -11.73
C ASP A 83 -8.42 5.33 -10.95
N ARG A 84 -7.45 4.41 -10.90
CA ARG A 84 -7.59 3.09 -10.27
C ARG A 84 -6.56 2.81 -9.18
N THR A 85 -5.65 3.73 -8.88
CA THR A 85 -4.54 3.52 -7.94
C THR A 85 -4.38 4.66 -6.96
N PHE A 86 -4.60 4.38 -5.68
CA PHE A 86 -4.55 5.39 -4.62
C PHE A 86 -3.59 4.95 -3.50
N TYR A 87 -2.51 5.71 -3.32
CA TYR A 87 -1.57 5.50 -2.23
C TYR A 87 -2.08 6.17 -0.96
N PHE A 88 -2.16 5.39 0.12
CA PHE A 88 -2.57 5.83 1.43
C PHE A 88 -1.32 6.19 2.25
N GLN A 89 -1.08 7.44 2.59
CA GLN A 89 -1.92 8.63 2.34
C GLN A 89 -1.04 9.88 2.23
N MET A 90 -1.64 11.04 1.96
CA MET A 90 -0.87 12.27 1.74
C MET A 90 -0.12 12.73 3.01
N PHE A 91 -0.84 12.84 4.14
CA PHE A 91 -0.31 13.43 5.36
C PHE A 91 -0.45 12.48 6.55
N ASP A 92 0.49 12.59 7.49
CA ASP A 92 0.35 11.98 8.81
C ASP A 92 -0.90 12.45 9.54
N GLN A 93 -1.49 11.55 10.31
CA GLN A 93 -2.69 11.79 11.09
C GLN A 93 -2.39 11.65 12.59
N PRO A 94 -1.84 12.69 13.24
CA PRO A 94 -1.36 12.61 14.63
C PRO A 94 -2.46 12.35 15.67
N HIS A 95 -3.74 12.51 15.29
CA HIS A 95 -4.88 12.24 16.15
C HIS A 95 -5.26 10.75 16.22
N ARG A 96 -4.61 9.87 15.45
CA ARG A 96 -4.87 8.42 15.49
C ARG A 96 -4.26 7.76 16.72
N GLU A 97 -4.76 6.58 17.06
CA GLU A 97 -4.49 5.94 18.35
C GLU A 97 -3.07 5.40 18.50
N ASN A 98 -2.41 4.98 17.42
CA ASN A 98 -1.10 4.34 17.47
C ASN A 98 -0.13 4.91 16.43
N LEU A 99 1.17 4.69 16.68
CA LEU A 99 2.24 5.28 15.87
C LEU A 99 2.25 4.78 14.42
N VAL A 100 1.82 3.54 14.17
CA VAL A 100 1.65 3.00 12.80
C VAL A 100 0.61 3.82 12.05
N GLU A 101 -0.58 3.93 12.61
CA GLU A 101 -1.71 4.67 12.02
C GLU A 101 -1.40 6.17 11.87
N GLN A 102 -0.67 6.76 12.80
CA GLN A 102 -0.25 8.17 12.74
C GLN A 102 0.74 8.46 11.60
N SER A 103 1.46 7.45 11.08
CA SER A 103 2.67 7.66 10.27
C SER A 103 2.64 7.15 8.83
N PHE A 104 1.46 6.86 8.27
CA PHE A 104 1.27 6.46 6.86
C PHE A 104 1.43 7.59 5.84
N GLY A 105 1.58 8.84 6.27
CA GLY A 105 1.73 9.97 5.36
C GLY A 105 3.01 9.87 4.53
N ILE A 106 2.94 10.17 3.23
CA ILE A 106 4.14 10.48 2.43
C ILE A 106 4.77 11.82 2.84
N SER A 107 4.00 12.65 3.54
CA SER A 107 4.41 13.90 4.18
C SER A 107 4.00 13.94 5.66
N THR A 108 4.70 14.73 6.45
CA THR A 108 4.30 15.06 7.83
C THR A 108 2.94 15.77 7.84
N SER A 109 2.32 15.85 9.02
CA SER A 109 1.07 16.60 9.22
C SER A 109 1.19 18.10 8.91
N THR A 110 2.43 18.61 8.86
CA THR A 110 2.78 19.99 8.51
C THR A 110 3.26 20.15 7.07
N ARG A 111 3.06 19.14 6.21
CA ARG A 111 3.32 19.16 4.75
C ARG A 111 4.81 19.11 4.36
N ASN A 112 5.67 18.64 5.26
CA ASN A 112 7.06 18.36 4.90
C ASN A 112 7.17 16.95 4.33
N PRO A 113 7.84 16.74 3.17
CA PRO A 113 8.01 15.40 2.61
C PRO A 113 8.85 14.51 3.53
N LYS A 114 8.47 13.24 3.67
CA LYS A 114 9.19 12.26 4.50
C LYS A 114 10.27 11.51 3.75
N PHE A 115 10.21 11.53 2.43
CA PHE A 115 11.19 10.95 1.51
C PHE A 115 11.07 11.63 0.14
N ALA A 116 12.07 11.46 -0.73
CA ALA A 116 12.03 11.96 -2.10
C ALA A 116 11.02 11.15 -2.94
N LEU A 117 10.14 11.85 -3.67
CA LEU A 117 9.04 11.30 -4.47
C LEU A 117 9.42 11.00 -5.93
#